data_AF-A0A1U7M5B6-F1
#
_entry.id   AF-A0A1U7M5B6-F1
#
_cell.length_a   1.000
_cell.length_b   1.000
_cell.length_c   1.000
_cell.angle_alpha   90.00
_cell.angle_beta   90.00
_cell.angle_gamma   90.00
#
_symmetry.space_group_name_H-M   'P 1'
#
loop_
_entity.id
_entity.type
_entity.pdbx_description
1 polymer ?
#
loop_
_entity_poly.entity_id
_entity_poly.type
_entity_poly.pdbx_seq_one_letter_code
_entity_poly.pdbx_strand_id
1 'polypeptide(L)'
;MKGSKKYKAEVKESLLYNCVAFEKLLNGREDFADFIESSKWDINTIARGFIIKFNGYMNVPEEFDITQTIQRFKPMLMDSIVNDGMGETEKEAFKIFFEVSDVKIPVLIDIEDSLICSKLVGNNMLVEYEDLEEYEDLEVTIIARVTSNNLINMKKPFYDPLKDFMKLNRTLRRNMSERAEGLYEIYPDQNYKTVEILAIYQ
;
A
#
# COMPACT_ATOMS: atom_id res chain seq x y z
N MET A 1 -3.88 -25.30 -55.52
CA MET A 1 -3.59 -25.68 -54.13
C MET A 1 -3.60 -24.43 -53.25
N LYS A 2 -4.56 -24.27 -52.33
CA LYS A 2 -4.56 -23.20 -51.31
C LYS A 2 -3.92 -23.79 -50.05
N GLY A 3 -2.68 -23.39 -49.75
CA GLY A 3 -2.02 -23.78 -48.50
C GLY A 3 -2.60 -23.00 -47.33
N SER A 4 -3.27 -23.67 -46.41
CA SER A 4 -3.62 -23.07 -45.11
C SER A 4 -2.40 -23.09 -44.20
N LYS A 5 -1.76 -21.94 -43.99
CA LYS A 5 -0.78 -21.81 -42.90
C LYS A 5 -1.53 -21.85 -41.57
N LYS A 6 -1.24 -22.85 -40.75
CA LYS A 6 -1.70 -22.91 -39.35
C LYS A 6 -0.65 -22.21 -38.49
N TYR A 7 -1.03 -21.11 -37.87
CA TYR A 7 -0.22 -20.43 -36.88
C TYR A 7 -0.54 -21.04 -35.51
N LYS A 8 0.48 -21.43 -34.75
CA LYS A 8 0.35 -21.66 -33.31
C LYS A 8 0.62 -20.32 -32.63
N ALA A 9 -0.43 -19.66 -32.15
CA ALA A 9 -0.27 -18.53 -31.26
C ALA A 9 -0.06 -19.06 -29.85
N GLU A 10 0.97 -18.57 -29.18
CA GLU A 10 1.17 -18.78 -27.75
C GLU A 10 0.44 -17.65 -27.03
N VAL A 11 -0.52 -17.99 -26.17
CA VAL A 11 -1.25 -17.00 -25.37
C VAL A 11 -0.28 -16.49 -24.31
N LYS A 12 0.29 -15.31 -24.52
CA LYS A 12 1.05 -14.62 -23.48
C LYS A 12 0.05 -13.99 -22.53
N GLU A 13 0.02 -14.45 -21.28
CA GLU A 13 -0.78 -13.80 -20.24
C GLU A 13 -0.36 -12.33 -20.09
N SER A 14 -1.34 -11.44 -20.12
CA SER A 14 -1.14 -10.00 -19.97
C SER A 14 -1.92 -9.55 -18.73
N LEU A 15 -1.22 -8.96 -17.76
CA LEU A 15 -1.86 -8.45 -16.55
C LEU A 15 -2.83 -7.31 -16.85
N LEU A 16 -2.57 -6.52 -17.89
CA LEU A 16 -3.51 -5.52 -18.39
C LEU A 16 -4.80 -6.17 -18.91
N TYR A 17 -4.70 -7.32 -19.59
CA TYR A 17 -5.89 -8.06 -20.00
C TYR A 17 -6.70 -8.56 -18.79
N ASN A 18 -6.02 -8.98 -17.71
CA ASN A 18 -6.67 -9.36 -16.46
C ASN A 18 -7.39 -8.17 -15.81
N CYS A 19 -6.79 -6.98 -15.82
CA CYS A 19 -7.44 -5.74 -15.32
C CYS A 19 -8.70 -5.42 -16.13
N VAL A 20 -8.60 -5.45 -17.47
CA VAL A 20 -9.76 -5.23 -18.35
C VAL A 20 -10.86 -6.27 -18.12
N ALA A 21 -10.49 -7.54 -17.93
CA ALA A 21 -11.46 -8.59 -17.62
C ALA A 21 -12.13 -8.36 -16.26
N PHE A 22 -11.37 -7.93 -15.26
CA PHE A 22 -11.89 -7.59 -13.94
C PHE A 22 -12.85 -6.40 -13.99
N GLU A 23 -12.48 -5.30 -14.67
CA GLU A 23 -13.35 -4.14 -14.87
C GLU A 23 -14.67 -4.50 -15.53
N LYS A 24 -14.66 -5.39 -16.54
CA LYS A 24 -15.89 -5.88 -17.17
C LYS A 24 -16.81 -6.61 -16.20
N LEU A 25 -16.27 -7.31 -15.20
CA LEU A 25 -17.05 -7.96 -14.14
C LEU A 25 -17.61 -6.96 -13.13
N LEU A 26 -17.03 -5.76 -13.05
CA LEU A 26 -17.49 -4.68 -12.16
C LEU A 26 -18.61 -3.84 -12.77
N ASN A 27 -18.67 -3.76 -14.11
CA ASN A 27 -19.63 -2.94 -14.81
C ASN A 27 -21.09 -3.33 -14.46
N GLY A 28 -21.91 -2.33 -14.14
CA GLY A 28 -23.31 -2.49 -13.76
C GLY A 28 -23.55 -2.89 -12.29
N ARG A 29 -22.51 -3.08 -11.49
CA ARG A 29 -22.68 -3.31 -10.04
C ARG A 29 -22.98 -2.00 -9.30
N GLU A 30 -23.84 -2.08 -8.30
CA GLU A 30 -24.20 -0.93 -7.45
C GLU A 30 -23.06 -0.51 -6.50
N ASP A 31 -22.17 -1.45 -6.16
CA ASP A 31 -21.00 -1.25 -5.30
C ASP A 31 -19.72 -0.92 -6.07
N PHE A 32 -19.85 -0.56 -7.36
CA PHE A 32 -18.74 -0.10 -8.19
C PHE A 32 -18.92 1.38 -8.57
N ALA A 33 -17.92 2.20 -8.24
CA ALA A 33 -17.88 3.61 -8.58
C ALA A 33 -16.68 3.91 -9.49
N ASP A 34 -16.97 4.17 -10.75
CA ASP A 34 -16.00 4.65 -11.73
C ASP A 34 -15.98 6.19 -11.72
N PHE A 35 -14.90 6.77 -11.18
CA PHE A 35 -14.67 8.22 -11.12
C PHE A 35 -14.12 8.78 -12.44
N ILE A 36 -13.62 7.92 -13.35
CA ILE A 36 -13.11 8.35 -14.66
C ILE A 36 -14.27 8.57 -15.61
N GLU A 37 -15.26 7.66 -15.61
CA GLU A 37 -16.43 7.76 -16.49
C GLU A 37 -17.56 8.62 -15.93
N SER A 38 -17.54 8.95 -14.63
CA SER A 38 -18.65 9.64 -13.98
C SER A 38 -18.25 10.57 -12.84
N SER A 39 -18.66 11.84 -12.96
CA SER A 39 -18.51 12.87 -11.91
C SER A 39 -19.61 12.85 -10.83
N LYS A 40 -20.48 11.83 -10.82
CA LYS A 40 -21.59 11.72 -9.85
C LYS A 40 -21.13 11.24 -8.47
N TRP A 41 -19.92 10.72 -8.38
CA TRP A 41 -19.39 10.11 -7.17
C TRP A 41 -18.56 11.12 -6.39
N ASP A 42 -18.69 11.09 -5.07
CA ASP A 42 -17.84 11.85 -4.16
C ASP A 42 -17.10 10.87 -3.27
N ILE A 43 -15.77 10.85 -3.41
CA ILE A 43 -14.87 9.96 -2.67
C ILE A 43 -15.03 10.09 -1.16
N ASN A 44 -15.36 11.29 -0.66
CA ASN A 44 -15.52 11.56 0.75
C ASN A 44 -16.78 10.88 1.33
N THR A 45 -17.79 10.65 0.51
CA THR A 45 -19.06 10.03 0.91
C THR A 45 -19.19 8.57 0.53
N ILE A 46 -18.30 8.02 -0.31
CA ILE A 46 -18.32 6.61 -0.67
C ILE A 46 -18.23 5.71 0.56
N ALA A 47 -19.12 4.73 0.59
CA ALA A 47 -19.25 3.76 1.68
C ALA A 47 -18.13 2.71 1.63
N ARG A 48 -17.82 2.16 2.81
CA ARG A 48 -16.94 0.99 2.92
C ARG A 48 -17.45 -0.17 2.08
N GLY A 49 -16.52 -0.89 1.45
CA GLY A 49 -16.81 -2.08 0.65
C GLY A 49 -16.97 -1.80 -0.84
N PHE A 50 -17.21 -0.54 -1.23
CA PHE A 50 -17.25 -0.15 -2.63
C PHE A 50 -15.90 -0.40 -3.30
N ILE A 51 -15.95 -0.84 -4.55
CA ILE A 51 -14.82 -0.86 -5.45
C ILE A 51 -14.85 0.46 -6.22
N ILE A 52 -13.71 1.15 -6.24
CA ILE A 52 -13.56 2.43 -6.90
C ILE A 52 -12.49 2.32 -7.98
N LYS A 53 -12.70 3.01 -9.10
CA LYS A 53 -11.71 3.18 -10.17
C LYS A 53 -11.50 4.67 -10.40
N PHE A 54 -10.26 5.11 -10.40
CA PHE A 54 -9.90 6.53 -10.52
C PHE A 54 -8.48 6.68 -11.06
N ASN A 55 -8.19 7.87 -11.59
CA ASN A 55 -6.83 8.31 -11.85
C ASN A 55 -6.33 9.12 -10.65
N GLY A 56 -5.05 9.00 -10.33
CA GLY A 56 -4.44 9.76 -9.25
C GLY A 56 -2.93 9.74 -9.31
N TYR A 57 -2.33 10.61 -8.50
CA TYR A 57 -0.89 10.69 -8.29
C TYR A 57 -0.56 9.99 -6.98
N MET A 58 0.40 9.09 -7.02
CA MET A 58 0.72 8.20 -5.92
C MET A 58 2.14 8.49 -5.43
N ASN A 59 2.32 8.71 -4.14
CA ASN A 59 3.64 8.90 -3.55
C ASN A 59 3.81 8.12 -2.25
N VAL A 60 5.06 7.83 -1.93
CA VAL A 60 5.44 7.27 -0.63
C VAL A 60 5.87 8.44 0.27
N PRO A 61 5.41 8.52 1.53
CA PRO A 61 5.89 9.55 2.45
C PRO A 61 7.39 9.41 2.72
N GLU A 62 8.15 10.51 2.63
CA GLU A 62 9.61 10.56 2.89
C GLU A 62 9.98 9.97 4.27
N GLU A 63 9.12 10.10 5.27
CA GLU A 63 9.36 9.53 6.61
C GLU A 63 9.50 7.99 6.58
N PHE A 64 9.01 7.35 5.52
CA PHE A 64 9.15 5.91 5.31
C PHE A 64 10.52 5.50 4.77
N ASP A 65 11.31 6.40 4.16
CA ASP A 65 12.63 6.05 3.62
C ASP A 65 13.60 5.56 4.70
N ILE A 66 13.51 6.15 5.90
CA ILE A 66 14.27 5.69 7.06
C ILE A 66 13.79 4.30 7.50
N THR A 67 12.48 4.03 7.44
CA THR A 67 11.92 2.70 7.71
C THR A 67 12.46 1.67 6.73
N GLN A 68 12.51 2.00 5.44
CA GLN A 68 13.05 1.13 4.41
C GLN A 68 14.57 0.91 4.59
N THR A 69 15.29 1.94 5.00
CA THR A 69 16.71 1.80 5.36
C THR A 69 16.87 0.77 6.49
N ILE A 70 16.07 0.86 7.55
CA ILE A 70 16.06 -0.14 8.65
C ILE A 70 15.80 -1.55 8.12
N GLN A 71 14.87 -1.71 7.18
CA GLN A 71 14.57 -3.01 6.56
C GLN A 71 15.78 -3.60 5.82
N ARG A 72 16.54 -2.77 5.08
CA ARG A 72 17.75 -3.22 4.37
C ARG A 72 18.87 -3.65 5.32
N PHE A 73 18.98 -2.99 6.48
CA PHE A 73 19.96 -3.35 7.52
C PHE A 73 19.52 -4.49 8.43
N LYS A 74 18.26 -4.93 8.34
CA LYS A 74 17.69 -6.03 9.13
C LYS A 74 18.64 -7.24 9.20
N PRO A 75 19.19 -7.80 8.10
CA PRO A 75 20.10 -8.95 8.19
C PRO A 75 21.35 -8.70 9.06
N MET A 76 21.97 -7.52 8.95
CA MET A 76 23.16 -7.15 9.74
C MET A 76 22.84 -6.96 11.22
N LEU A 77 21.64 -6.45 11.53
CA LEU A 77 21.16 -6.32 12.92
C LEU A 77 20.98 -7.70 13.57
N MET A 78 20.58 -8.72 12.81
CA MET A 78 20.42 -10.09 13.33
C MET A 78 21.75 -10.65 13.85
N ASP A 79 22.81 -10.48 13.07
CA ASP A 79 24.13 -11.01 13.39
C ASP A 79 24.74 -10.33 14.63
N SER A 80 24.34 -9.09 14.89
CA SER A 80 24.81 -8.29 16.04
C SER A 80 24.10 -8.66 17.34
N ILE A 81 22.82 -9.05 17.28
CA ILE A 81 21.98 -9.38 18.46
C ILE A 81 22.45 -10.65 19.18
N VAL A 82 23.13 -11.56 18.48
CA VAL A 82 23.69 -12.79 19.07
C VAL A 82 24.69 -12.47 20.20
N ASN A 83 25.18 -11.22 20.30
CA ASN A 83 26.28 -10.83 21.18
C ASN A 83 25.94 -9.85 22.32
N ASP A 84 24.70 -9.39 22.55
CA ASP A 84 24.47 -8.27 23.50
C ASP A 84 23.30 -8.35 24.53
N GLY A 85 23.50 -7.62 25.63
CA GLY A 85 22.72 -7.59 26.88
C GLY A 85 21.35 -6.88 26.84
N MET A 86 20.55 -7.11 25.80
CA MET A 86 19.21 -6.53 25.67
C MET A 86 18.22 -7.00 26.75
N GLY A 87 17.28 -6.11 27.11
CA GLY A 87 16.17 -6.42 28.01
C GLY A 87 15.17 -7.40 27.37
N GLU A 88 14.35 -8.09 28.18
CA GLU A 88 13.42 -9.11 27.69
C GLU A 88 12.38 -8.56 26.70
N THR A 89 11.83 -7.36 26.96
CA THR A 89 10.86 -6.71 26.07
C THR A 89 11.46 -6.35 24.72
N GLU A 90 12.71 -5.89 24.71
CA GLU A 90 13.44 -5.58 23.47
C GLU A 90 13.68 -6.87 22.67
N LYS A 91 14.16 -7.92 23.33
CA LYS A 91 14.37 -9.25 22.69
C LYS A 91 13.10 -9.78 22.04
N GLU A 92 11.95 -9.66 22.71
CA GLU A 92 10.66 -10.06 22.15
C GLU A 92 10.29 -9.23 20.92
N ALA A 93 10.41 -7.89 21.00
CA ALA A 93 10.14 -7.00 19.87
C ALA A 93 11.05 -7.27 18.67
N PHE A 94 12.34 -7.52 18.92
CA PHE A 94 13.31 -7.89 17.90
C PHE A 94 12.96 -9.20 17.22
N LYS A 95 12.64 -10.25 18.00
CA LYS A 95 12.22 -11.55 17.43
C LYS A 95 11.02 -11.40 16.50
N ILE A 96 9.98 -10.68 16.96
CA ILE A 96 8.77 -10.44 16.15
C ILE A 96 9.15 -9.73 14.85
N PHE A 97 9.93 -8.64 14.93
CA PHE A 97 10.34 -7.88 13.75
C PHE A 97 11.08 -8.75 12.73
N PHE A 98 11.93 -9.66 13.20
CA PHE A 98 12.69 -10.55 12.31
C PHE A 98 11.85 -11.58 11.58
N GLU A 99 10.82 -12.11 12.23
CA GLU A 99 9.88 -13.06 11.63
C GLU A 99 8.95 -12.41 10.57
N VAL A 100 8.87 -11.07 10.51
CA VAL A 100 8.05 -10.37 9.50
C VAL A 100 8.67 -10.49 8.10
N SER A 101 7.94 -11.09 7.17
CA SER A 101 8.27 -11.14 5.74
C SER A 101 7.57 -10.07 4.89
N ASP A 102 6.41 -9.60 5.36
CA ASP A 102 5.48 -8.80 4.53
C ASP A 102 5.42 -7.36 5.04
N VAL A 103 6.32 -6.54 4.50
CA VAL A 103 6.35 -5.11 4.78
C VAL A 103 5.20 -4.41 4.07
N LYS A 104 4.53 -3.55 4.84
CA LYS A 104 3.51 -2.65 4.33
C LYS A 104 4.14 -1.31 3.99
N ILE A 105 4.07 -0.91 2.74
CA ILE A 105 4.55 0.38 2.25
C ILE A 105 3.39 1.38 2.35
N PRO A 106 3.51 2.46 3.14
CA PRO A 106 2.50 3.52 3.18
C PRO A 106 2.47 4.25 1.85
N VAL A 107 1.26 4.53 1.37
CA VAL A 107 1.07 5.25 0.11
C VAL A 107 -0.03 6.28 0.29
N LEU A 108 0.26 7.49 -0.17
CA LEU A 108 -0.67 8.60 -0.32
C LEU A 108 -1.07 8.69 -1.79
N ILE A 109 -2.35 8.97 -2.04
CA ILE A 109 -2.86 9.11 -3.39
C ILE A 109 -3.77 10.34 -3.45
N ASP A 110 -3.35 11.31 -4.25
CA ASP A 110 -4.13 12.50 -4.54
C ASP A 110 -5.11 12.23 -5.67
N ILE A 111 -6.38 12.53 -5.41
CA ILE A 111 -7.48 12.46 -6.37
C ILE A 111 -8.29 13.76 -6.26
N GLU A 112 -8.21 14.61 -7.28
CA GLU A 112 -8.83 15.94 -7.27
C GLU A 112 -8.47 16.72 -6.00
N ASP A 113 -9.46 17.14 -5.20
CA ASP A 113 -9.28 17.87 -3.93
C ASP A 113 -9.32 16.92 -2.69
N SER A 114 -9.08 15.63 -2.87
CA SER A 114 -9.23 14.61 -1.81
C SER A 114 -8.02 13.69 -1.70
N LEU A 115 -7.78 13.18 -0.48
CA LEU A 115 -6.68 12.28 -0.18
C LEU A 115 -7.18 10.85 0.11
N ILE A 116 -6.52 9.89 -0.53
CA ILE A 116 -6.64 8.47 -0.24
C ILE A 116 -5.33 7.97 0.37
N CYS A 117 -5.43 7.17 1.43
CA CYS A 117 -4.28 6.47 1.99
C CYS A 117 -4.43 4.97 1.84
N SER A 118 -3.33 4.30 1.50
CA SER A 118 -3.25 2.85 1.37
C SER A 118 -1.98 2.31 2.01
N LYS A 119 -1.91 0.98 2.08
CA LYS A 119 -0.73 0.24 2.54
C LYS A 119 -0.48 -0.90 1.58
N LEU A 120 0.44 -0.70 0.64
CA LEU A 120 0.84 -1.74 -0.32
C LEU A 120 1.59 -2.84 0.40
N VAL A 121 1.35 -4.09 0.01
CA VAL A 121 2.14 -5.23 0.51
C VAL A 121 3.25 -5.45 -0.49
N GLY A 122 4.52 -5.22 -0.10
CA GLY A 122 5.65 -5.26 -1.02
C GLY A 122 5.73 -6.56 -1.83
N ASN A 123 5.47 -7.70 -1.18
CA ASN A 123 5.48 -9.03 -1.81
C ASN A 123 4.39 -9.24 -2.88
N ASN A 124 3.42 -8.33 -2.99
CA ASN A 124 2.38 -8.36 -4.02
C ASN A 124 2.67 -7.40 -5.20
N MET A 125 3.75 -6.62 -5.13
CA MET A 125 4.13 -5.68 -6.18
C MET A 125 4.98 -6.36 -7.25
N LEU A 126 4.96 -5.80 -8.46
CA LEU A 126 5.77 -6.26 -9.60
C LEU A 126 7.00 -5.40 -9.84
N VAL A 127 7.11 -4.33 -9.05
CA VAL A 127 8.18 -3.34 -9.07
C VAL A 127 8.80 -3.32 -7.68
N GLU A 128 10.08 -2.99 -7.61
CA GLU A 128 10.76 -2.83 -6.34
C GLU A 128 10.37 -1.49 -5.69
N TYR A 129 10.69 -1.31 -4.41
CA TYR A 129 10.40 -0.06 -3.70
C TYR A 129 11.03 1.15 -4.40
N GLU A 130 12.26 0.97 -4.88
CA GLU A 130 13.06 2.04 -5.47
C GLU A 130 12.49 2.51 -6.81
N ASP A 131 11.75 1.63 -7.50
CA ASP A 131 11.08 1.97 -8.75
C ASP A 131 9.81 2.81 -8.50
N LEU A 132 9.29 2.86 -7.26
CA LEU A 132 8.07 3.63 -6.94
C LEU A 132 8.26 5.14 -7.14
N GLU A 133 9.49 5.64 -6.96
CA GLU A 133 9.85 7.04 -7.18
C GLU A 133 9.54 7.48 -8.62
N GLU A 134 9.71 6.59 -9.60
CA GLU A 134 9.42 6.88 -11.01
C GLU A 134 7.92 7.14 -11.29
N TYR A 135 7.04 6.70 -10.38
CA TYR A 135 5.59 6.85 -10.53
C TYR A 135 5.03 8.08 -9.80
N GLU A 136 5.82 8.79 -8.99
CA GLU A 136 5.34 9.94 -8.20
C GLU A 136 4.87 11.11 -9.10
N ASP A 137 5.56 11.30 -10.23
CA ASP A 137 5.22 12.31 -11.24
C ASP A 137 4.22 11.81 -12.30
N LEU A 138 3.76 10.56 -12.20
CA LEU A 138 2.89 9.93 -13.20
C LEU A 138 1.47 9.76 -12.69
N GLU A 139 0.50 10.24 -13.47
CA GLU A 139 -0.90 9.88 -13.25
C GLU A 139 -1.08 8.40 -13.58
N VAL A 140 -1.57 7.62 -12.60
CA VAL A 140 -1.83 6.19 -12.75
C VAL A 140 -3.31 5.89 -12.58
N THR A 141 -3.79 4.84 -13.26
CA THR A 141 -5.13 4.30 -13.02
C THR A 141 -5.08 3.28 -11.89
N ILE A 142 -5.96 3.47 -10.91
CA ILE A 142 -6.02 2.66 -9.69
C ILE A 142 -7.42 2.06 -9.56
N ILE A 143 -7.48 0.76 -9.27
CA ILE A 143 -8.68 0.09 -8.78
C ILE A 143 -8.45 -0.28 -7.33
N ALA A 144 -9.35 0.15 -6.45
CA ALA A 144 -9.22 -0.08 -5.02
C ALA A 144 -10.55 -0.39 -4.34
N ARG A 145 -10.50 -1.05 -3.18
CA ARG A 145 -11.65 -1.30 -2.32
C ARG A 145 -11.63 -0.34 -1.13
N VAL A 146 -12.72 0.38 -0.89
CA VAL A 146 -12.81 1.30 0.26
C VAL A 146 -12.89 0.51 1.57
N THR A 147 -12.00 0.81 2.51
CA THR A 147 -11.91 0.12 3.80
C THR A 147 -12.38 0.98 4.98
N SER A 148 -12.32 2.30 4.85
CA SER A 148 -12.83 3.25 5.84
C SER A 148 -14.35 3.40 5.75
N ASN A 149 -15.04 3.41 6.90
CA ASN A 149 -16.49 3.71 6.95
C ASN A 149 -16.77 5.18 6.63
N ASN A 150 -16.00 6.08 7.24
CA ASN A 150 -16.15 7.53 7.14
C ASN A 150 -14.82 8.17 6.77
N LEU A 151 -14.85 9.45 6.40
CA LEU A 151 -13.65 10.26 6.28
C LEU A 151 -12.87 10.27 7.62
N ILE A 152 -11.58 10.00 7.54
CA ILE A 152 -10.69 9.91 8.71
C ILE A 152 -10.03 11.27 8.93
N ASN A 153 -9.99 11.69 10.19
CA ASN A 153 -9.38 12.96 10.55
C ASN A 153 -7.85 12.90 10.41
N MET A 154 -7.25 13.96 9.86
CA MET A 154 -5.78 14.11 9.68
C MET A 154 -4.97 13.85 10.97
N LYS A 155 -5.55 14.06 12.16
CA LYS A 155 -4.89 13.80 13.45
C LYS A 155 -4.81 12.31 13.82
N LYS A 156 -5.29 11.41 12.97
CA LYS A 156 -5.12 9.97 13.14
C LYS A 156 -4.01 9.52 12.20
N PRO A 157 -3.01 8.79 12.70
CA PRO A 157 -1.96 8.29 11.84
C PRO A 157 -2.55 7.22 10.93
N PHE A 158 -2.26 7.31 9.64
CA PHE A 158 -2.64 6.26 8.72
C PHE A 158 -1.65 5.10 8.78
N TYR A 159 -0.39 5.37 9.13
CA TYR A 159 0.68 4.39 9.25
C TYR A 159 1.42 4.51 10.60
N ASP A 160 1.68 3.38 11.24
CA ASP A 160 2.50 3.31 12.47
C ASP A 160 3.58 2.25 12.24
N PRO A 161 4.87 2.61 12.07
CA PRO A 161 5.93 1.65 11.78
C PRO A 161 6.04 0.54 12.83
N LEU A 162 5.83 0.81 14.12
CA LEU A 162 5.86 -0.25 15.13
C LEU A 162 4.75 -1.29 14.91
N LYS A 163 3.60 -0.88 14.36
CA LYS A 163 2.45 -1.75 14.10
C LYS A 163 2.49 -2.38 12.71
N ASP A 164 2.76 -1.58 11.68
CA ASP A 164 2.54 -1.94 10.29
C ASP A 164 3.80 -2.54 9.65
N PHE A 165 4.98 -2.05 10.06
CA PHE A 165 6.29 -2.54 9.68
C PHE A 165 6.79 -3.62 10.65
N MET A 166 6.92 -3.31 11.95
CA MET A 166 7.45 -4.25 12.94
C MET A 166 6.43 -5.28 13.46
N LYS A 167 5.13 -5.12 13.14
CA LYS A 167 4.03 -6.00 13.60
C LYS A 167 3.94 -6.15 15.13
N LEU A 168 4.42 -5.17 15.89
CA LEU A 168 4.36 -5.22 17.35
C LEU A 168 2.92 -5.09 17.84
N ASN A 169 2.58 -5.95 18.81
CA ASN A 169 1.28 -5.89 19.46
C ASN A 169 1.12 -4.59 20.26
N ARG A 170 -0.11 -4.29 20.69
CA ARG A 170 -0.44 -3.05 21.41
C ARG A 170 0.32 -2.90 22.74
N THR A 171 0.62 -4.00 23.42
CA THR A 171 1.32 -3.99 24.71
C THR A 171 2.76 -3.56 24.53
N LEU A 172 3.49 -4.19 23.60
CA LEU A 172 4.89 -3.87 23.31
C LEU A 172 5.04 -2.40 22.87
N ARG A 173 4.17 -1.93 21.97
CA ARG A 173 4.21 -0.53 21.49
C ARG A 173 4.03 0.51 22.60
N ARG A 174 3.27 0.19 23.64
CA ARG A 174 3.03 1.11 24.77
C ARG A 174 4.20 1.17 25.75
N ASN A 175 5.02 0.11 25.79
CA ASN A 175 6.19 0.04 26.65
C ASN A 175 7.40 0.74 26.03
N MET A 176 7.35 1.06 24.73
CA MET A 176 8.36 1.88 24.05
C MET A 176 8.03 3.36 24.29
N SER A 177 8.68 3.97 25.28
CA SER A 177 8.45 5.37 25.67
C SER A 177 9.04 6.38 24.69
N GLU A 178 10.12 6.02 24.00
CA GLU A 178 10.74 6.81 22.94
C GLU A 178 10.84 5.96 21.68
N ARG A 179 10.62 6.59 20.51
CA ARG A 179 10.74 5.95 19.22
C ARG A 179 11.99 6.46 18.54
N ALA A 180 12.73 5.56 17.88
CA ALA A 180 13.81 5.97 17.01
C ALA A 180 13.24 6.71 15.78
N GLU A 181 14.09 7.52 15.15
CA GLU A 181 13.79 8.11 13.85
C GLU A 181 13.41 7.02 12.83
N GLY A 182 12.45 7.29 11.96
CA GLY A 182 11.85 6.28 11.08
C GLY A 182 10.87 5.32 11.75
N LEU A 183 10.68 5.36 13.08
CA LEU A 183 9.65 4.56 13.78
C LEU A 183 8.46 5.39 14.28
N TYR A 184 8.46 6.69 14.01
CA TYR A 184 7.35 7.58 14.32
C TYR A 184 6.14 7.34 13.42
N GLU A 185 4.96 7.65 13.96
CA GLU A 185 3.70 7.53 13.23
C GLU A 185 3.65 8.54 12.09
N ILE A 186 3.12 8.12 10.94
CA ILE A 186 2.99 8.97 9.75
C ILE A 186 1.54 9.47 9.67
N TYR A 187 1.42 10.78 9.51
CA TYR A 187 0.15 11.51 9.46
C TYR A 187 -0.02 12.15 8.08
N PRO A 188 -1.22 12.13 7.51
CA PRO A 188 -1.51 12.92 6.33
C PRO A 188 -1.72 14.39 6.70
N ASP A 189 -1.59 15.27 5.72
CA ASP A 189 -1.81 16.72 5.84
C ASP A 189 -3.29 17.12 5.81
N GLN A 190 -4.15 16.26 5.27
CA GLN A 190 -5.60 16.47 5.23
C GLN A 190 -6.42 15.24 5.67
N ASN A 191 -7.74 15.43 5.74
CA ASN A 191 -8.65 14.33 6.03
C ASN A 191 -8.68 13.36 4.84
N TYR A 192 -8.82 12.07 5.11
CA TYR A 192 -8.54 11.05 4.10
C TYR A 192 -9.47 9.86 4.17
N LYS A 193 -9.57 9.12 3.06
CA LYS A 193 -10.19 7.78 3.00
C LYS A 193 -9.11 6.71 3.02
N THR A 194 -9.41 5.54 3.59
CA THR A 194 -8.52 4.39 3.45
C THR A 194 -9.04 3.40 2.45
N VAL A 195 -8.14 2.89 1.62
CA VAL A 195 -8.45 1.88 0.61
C VAL A 195 -7.48 0.71 0.72
N GLU A 196 -7.87 -0.39 0.10
CA GLU A 196 -7.00 -1.51 -0.25
C GLU A 196 -6.87 -1.51 -1.77
N ILE A 197 -5.66 -1.30 -2.27
CA ILE A 197 -5.39 -1.25 -3.70
C ILE A 197 -5.45 -2.67 -4.26
N LEU A 198 -6.21 -2.84 -5.35
CA LEU A 198 -6.39 -4.10 -6.07
C LEU A 198 -5.52 -4.16 -7.33
N ALA A 199 -5.38 -3.02 -8.02
CA ALA A 199 -4.54 -2.89 -9.20
C ALA A 199 -4.06 -1.43 -9.37
N ILE A 200 -2.86 -1.28 -9.91
CA ILE A 200 -2.27 -0.02 -10.39
C ILE A 200 -1.75 -0.30 -11.79
N TYR A 201 -2.10 0.52 -12.77
CA TYR A 201 -1.69 0.36 -14.16
C TYR A 201 -1.77 1.69 -14.94
N GLN A 202 -1.22 1.66 -16.15
CA GLN A 202 -1.23 2.73 -17.15
C GLN A 202 -1.81 2.21 -18.46
#